data_AF-A0A1V4R3W5-F1
#
_entry.id   AF-A0A1V4R3W5-F1
#
_cell.length_a   1.000
_cell.length_b   1.000
_cell.length_c   1.000
_cell.angle_alpha   90.00
_cell.angle_beta   90.00
_cell.angle_gamma   90.00
#
_symmetry.space_group_name_H-M   'P 1'
#
loop_
_entity.id
_entity.type
_entity.pdbx_description
1 polymer ?
#
loop_
_entity_poly.entity_id
_entity_poly.type
_entity_poly.pdbx_seq_one_letter_code
_entity_poly.pdbx_strand_id
1 'polypeptide(L)'
;MDMFSRNIKFWGDEKQKILANSSILIAGIGGLGCTVAEVLIRAGIGKLILIDKDIVEVSNLNRQILFDQNDVGKPKVDVAKHKLKAINPELEVEVFQQDIS
;
A
#
# COMPACT_ATOMS: atom_id res chain seq x y z
N MET A 1 10.48 12.42 -16.13
CA MET A 1 9.73 13.04 -15.02
C MET A 1 9.84 12.09 -13.86
N ASP A 2 10.61 12.43 -12.83
CA ASP A 2 10.78 11.57 -11.66
C ASP A 2 9.60 11.79 -10.70
N MET A 3 8.82 10.74 -10.46
CA MET A 3 7.62 10.73 -9.62
C MET A 3 7.88 11.32 -8.23
N PHE A 4 9.08 11.16 -7.69
CA PHE A 4 9.44 11.61 -6.33
C PHE A 4 10.21 12.92 -6.29
N SER A 5 10.34 13.65 -7.41
CA SER A 5 11.10 14.90 -7.47
C SER A 5 10.67 15.96 -6.44
N ARG A 6 9.39 16.02 -6.05
CA ARG A 6 8.91 16.92 -4.98
C ARG A 6 9.29 16.45 -3.58
N ASN A 7 9.28 15.14 -3.34
CA ASN A 7 9.70 14.53 -2.09
C ASN A 7 11.20 14.77 -1.86
N ILE A 8 12.02 14.52 -2.89
CA ILE A 8 13.47 14.76 -2.88
C ILE A 8 13.79 16.22 -2.57
N LYS A 9 13.05 17.19 -3.13
CA LYS A 9 13.24 18.62 -2.81
C LYS A 9 12.94 18.96 -1.35
N PHE A 10 12.08 18.19 -0.68
CA PHE A 10 11.69 18.44 0.71
C PHE A 10 12.68 17.80 1.70
N TRP A 11 13.10 16.56 1.46
CA TRP A 11 13.92 15.81 2.43
C TRP A 11 15.30 15.36 1.95
N GLY A 12 15.65 15.58 0.68
CA GLY A 12 16.95 15.27 0.08
C GLY A 12 17.07 13.85 -0.48
N ASP A 13 18.02 13.68 -1.41
CA ASP A 13 18.26 12.40 -2.11
C ASP A 13 18.64 11.25 -1.17
N GLU A 14 19.44 11.52 -0.13
CA GLU A 14 19.87 10.50 0.83
C GLU A 14 18.68 9.84 1.53
N LYS A 15 17.74 10.65 2.02
CA LYS A 15 16.54 10.14 2.70
C LYS A 15 15.60 9.44 1.74
N GLN A 16 15.46 9.94 0.51
CA GLN A 16 14.69 9.25 -0.52
C GLN A 16 15.29 7.86 -0.82
N LYS A 17 16.62 7.76 -0.91
CA LYS A 17 17.32 6.51 -1.15
C LYS A 17 17.15 5.53 0.02
N ILE A 18 17.19 6.00 1.27
CA ILE A 18 16.90 5.16 2.44
C ILE A 18 15.49 4.57 2.33
N LEU A 19 14.49 5.40 2.01
CA LEU A 19 13.11 4.97 1.88
C LEU A 19 12.93 3.96 0.72
N ALA A 20 13.55 4.22 -0.43
CA ALA A 20 13.51 3.35 -1.59
C ALA A 20 14.18 1.98 -1.37
N ASN A 21 15.07 1.86 -0.37
CA ASN A 21 15.69 0.57 0.01
C ASN A 21 15.04 -0.07 1.25
N SER A 22 13.99 0.56 1.81
CA SER A 22 13.31 0.06 3.00
C SER A 22 12.15 -0.87 2.64
N SER A 23 11.89 -1.83 3.54
CA SER A 23 10.76 -2.76 3.46
C SER A 23 9.88 -2.58 4.69
N ILE A 24 8.56 -2.51 4.51
CA ILE A 24 7.60 -2.37 5.61
C ILE A 24 6.52 -3.44 5.50
N LEU A 25 6.21 -4.08 6.63
CA LEU A 25 5.07 -4.98 6.77
C LEU A 25 3.87 -4.22 7.37
N ILE A 26 2.69 -4.40 6.77
CA ILE A 26 1.43 -3.87 7.26
C ILE A 26 0.52 -5.04 7.63
N ALA A 27 0.27 -5.15 8.93
CA ALA A 27 -0.65 -6.10 9.55
C ALA A 27 -2.07 -5.51 9.58
N GLY A 28 -2.93 -5.99 8.69
CA GLY A 28 -4.30 -5.52 8.52
C GLY A 28 -4.41 -4.41 7.47
N ILE A 29 -5.16 -4.68 6.41
CA ILE A 29 -5.51 -3.79 5.30
C ILE A 29 -6.94 -3.27 5.54
N GLY A 30 -7.15 -2.71 6.73
CA GLY A 30 -8.36 -1.97 7.11
C GLY A 30 -8.23 -0.47 6.84
N GLY A 31 -9.02 0.37 7.52
CA GLY A 31 -9.02 1.82 7.28
C GLY A 31 -7.65 2.48 7.48
N LEU A 32 -6.97 2.13 8.58
CA LEU A 32 -5.60 2.62 8.84
C LEU A 32 -4.58 2.00 7.88
N GLY A 33 -4.61 0.68 7.71
CA GLY A 33 -3.67 -0.04 6.84
C GLY A 33 -3.70 0.46 5.40
N CYS A 34 -4.89 0.68 4.84
CA CYS A 34 -5.06 1.29 3.51
C CYS A 34 -4.42 2.68 3.43
N THR A 35 -4.66 3.52 4.44
CA THR A 35 -4.12 4.89 4.48
C THR A 35 -2.59 4.89 4.56
N VAL A 36 -2.03 4.07 5.44
CA VAL A 36 -0.57 3.94 5.61
C VAL A 36 0.07 3.39 4.33
N ALA A 37 -0.49 2.34 3.73
CA ALA A 37 0.01 1.77 2.49
C ALA A 37 0.03 2.81 1.34
N GLU A 38 -1.05 3.59 1.21
CA GLU A 38 -1.15 4.63 0.18
C GLU A 38 -0.13 5.76 0.41
N VAL A 39 0.08 6.19 1.66
CA VAL A 39 1.09 7.20 1.96
C VAL A 39 2.50 6.67 1.67
N LEU A 40 2.82 5.45 2.08
CA LEU A 40 4.15 4.86 1.90
C LEU A 40 4.52 4.68 0.42
N ILE A 41 3.58 4.21 -0.41
CA ILE A 41 3.85 4.08 -1.84
C ILE A 41 4.09 5.44 -2.50
N ARG A 42 3.31 6.47 -2.14
CA ARG A 42 3.46 7.83 -2.67
C ARG A 42 4.72 8.52 -2.14
N ALA A 43 5.20 8.11 -0.98
CA ALA A 43 6.48 8.55 -0.43
C ALA A 43 7.68 7.92 -1.16
N GLY A 44 7.50 6.74 -1.76
CA GLY A 44 8.53 6.03 -2.51
C GLY A 44 9.26 4.97 -1.69
N ILE A 45 8.52 4.21 -0.87
CA ILE A 45 9.01 2.97 -0.25
C ILE A 45 9.45 1.95 -1.31
N GLY A 46 10.46 1.13 -1.00
CA GLY A 46 10.94 0.08 -1.90
C GLY A 46 10.08 -1.18 -1.93
N LYS A 47 9.60 -1.61 -0.77
CA LYS A 47 8.79 -2.82 -0.63
C LYS A 47 7.70 -2.69 0.43
N LEU A 48 6.52 -3.20 0.11
CA LEU A 48 5.43 -3.41 1.06
C LEU A 48 5.07 -4.91 1.16
N ILE A 49 4.89 -5.37 2.38
CA ILE A 49 4.38 -6.71 2.69
C ILE A 49 3.03 -6.53 3.37
N LEU A 50 1.96 -7.03 2.76
CA LEU A 50 0.59 -6.84 3.25
C LEU A 50 0.05 -8.16 3.79
N ILE A 51 -0.50 -8.14 5.00
CA ILE A 51 -1.14 -9.31 5.60
C ILE A 51 -2.55 -8.93 6.05
N ASP A 52 -3.56 -9.60 5.50
CA ASP A 52 -4.96 -9.48 5.92
C ASP A 52 -5.73 -10.70 5.42
N LYS A 53 -6.51 -11.36 6.27
CA LYS A 53 -7.30 -12.55 5.90
C LYS A 53 -8.64 -12.22 5.22
N ASP A 54 -9.14 -11.00 5.42
CA ASP A 54 -10.50 -10.64 5.09
C ASP A 54 -10.70 -10.40 3.58
N ILE A 55 -11.96 -10.35 3.19
CA ILE A 55 -12.43 -9.88 1.89
C ILE A 55 -13.01 -8.47 2.00
N VAL A 56 -13.11 -7.77 0.87
CA VAL A 56 -13.73 -6.45 0.81
C VAL A 56 -15.25 -6.59 1.00
N GLU A 57 -15.80 -5.87 1.98
CA GLU A 57 -17.23 -5.77 2.22
C GLU A 57 -17.77 -4.37 1.87
N VAL A 58 -19.06 -4.26 1.55
CA VAL A 58 -19.73 -2.95 1.31
C VAL A 58 -19.53 -2.00 2.49
N SER A 59 -19.57 -2.52 3.72
CA SER A 59 -19.35 -1.76 4.95
C SER A 59 -17.96 -1.13 5.03
N ASN A 60 -16.98 -1.62 4.25
CA ASN A 60 -15.60 -1.14 4.27
C ASN A 60 -15.42 0.13 3.44
N LEU A 61 -16.25 0.33 2.41
CA LEU A 61 -16.10 1.39 1.40
C LEU A 61 -16.19 2.80 1.99
N ASN A 62 -16.79 2.97 3.17
CA ASN A 62 -16.90 4.27 3.83
C ASN A 62 -15.59 4.76 4.48
N ARG A 63 -14.58 3.89 4.65
CA ARG A 63 -13.36 4.21 5.42
C ARG A 63 -12.07 3.56 4.92
N GLN A 64 -12.13 2.66 3.94
CA GLN A 64 -10.98 1.92 3.44
C GLN A 64 -10.68 2.37 2.01
N ILE A 65 -9.79 3.37 1.89
CA ILE A 65 -9.58 4.17 0.67
C ILE A 65 -9.10 3.41 -0.57
N LEU A 66 -8.58 2.19 -0.40
CA LEU A 66 -8.11 1.36 -1.51
C LEU A 66 -9.23 0.57 -2.21
N PHE A 67 -10.44 0.55 -1.67
CA PHE A 67 -11.52 -0.33 -2.13
C PHE A 67 -12.69 0.45 -2.71
N ASP A 68 -13.26 -0.07 -3.80
CA ASP A 68 -14.48 0.45 -4.42
C ASP A 68 -15.54 -0.64 -4.66
N GLN A 69 -16.67 -0.25 -5.26
CA GLN A 69 -17.81 -1.16 -5.50
C GLN A 69 -17.43 -2.40 -6.32
N ASN A 70 -16.45 -2.30 -7.22
CA ASN A 70 -16.04 -3.40 -8.07
C ASN A 70 -15.16 -4.42 -7.32
N ASP A 71 -14.73 -4.10 -6.11
CA ASP A 71 -13.81 -4.90 -5.32
C ASP A 71 -14.52 -5.76 -4.27
N VAL A 72 -15.81 -5.51 -4.01
CA VAL A 72 -16.61 -6.26 -3.04
C VAL A 72 -16.58 -7.76 -3.33
N GLY A 73 -16.28 -8.55 -2.30
CA GLY A 73 -16.15 -10.01 -2.38
C GLY A 73 -14.76 -10.51 -2.73
N LYS A 74 -13.81 -9.63 -3.07
CA LYS A 74 -12.42 -10.02 -3.37
C LYS A 74 -11.53 -9.95 -2.12
N PRO A 75 -10.43 -10.73 -2.03
CA PRO A 75 -9.44 -10.60 -0.96
C PRO A 75 -8.90 -9.18 -0.85
N LYS A 76 -8.87 -8.63 0.37
CA LYS A 76 -8.38 -7.25 0.61
C LYS A 76 -6.95 -7.06 0.14
N VAL A 77 -6.08 -8.02 0.45
CA VAL A 77 -4.66 -7.95 0.10
C VAL A 77 -4.41 -7.93 -1.41
N ASP A 78 -5.18 -8.70 -2.19
CA ASP A 78 -5.03 -8.76 -3.64
C ASP A 78 -5.49 -7.46 -4.31
N VAL A 79 -6.64 -6.94 -3.87
CA VAL A 79 -7.15 -5.65 -4.34
C VAL A 79 -6.16 -4.53 -3.98
N ALA A 80 -5.70 -4.49 -2.73
CA ALA A 80 -4.73 -3.49 -2.28
C ALA A 80 -3.45 -3.54 -3.10
N LYS A 81 -2.88 -4.74 -3.34
CA LYS A 81 -1.70 -4.91 -4.19
C LYS A 81 -1.93 -4.36 -5.60
N HIS A 82 -3.06 -4.68 -6.22
CA HIS A 82 -3.39 -4.18 -7.55
C HIS A 82 -3.47 -2.64 -7.58
N LYS A 83 -4.18 -2.03 -6.62
CA LYS A 83 -4.37 -0.57 -6.55
C LYS A 83 -3.06 0.16 -6.24
N LEU A 84 -2.24 -0.39 -5.35
CA LEU A 84 -0.91 0.14 -5.04
C LEU A 84 0.01 0.04 -6.28
N LYS A 85 0.08 -1.11 -6.96
CA LYS A 85 0.87 -1.24 -8.19
C LYS A 85 0.43 -0.27 -9.30
N ALA A 86 -0.85 0.12 -9.34
CA ALA A 86 -1.34 1.15 -10.26
C ALA A 86 -0.82 2.57 -9.93
N ILE A 87 -0.47 2.85 -8.66
CA ILE A 87 0.15 4.12 -8.25
C ILE A 87 1.65 4.13 -8.58
N ASN A 88 2.37 3.04 -8.24
CA ASN A 88 3.79 2.88 -8.53
C ASN A 88 4.08 1.45 -9.01
N PRO A 89 4.23 1.23 -10.33
CA PRO A 89 4.52 -0.08 -10.89
C PRO A 89 5.85 -0.68 -10.43
N GLU A 90 6.83 0.17 -10.08
CA GLU A 90 8.18 -0.24 -9.65
C GLU A 90 8.22 -0.75 -8.21
N LEU A 91 7.20 -0.47 -7.39
CA LEU A 91 7.15 -0.94 -5.99
C LEU A 91 7.08 -2.47 -5.92
N GLU A 92 7.89 -3.10 -5.06
CA GLU A 92 7.70 -4.51 -4.71
C GLU A 92 6.54 -4.68 -3.72
N VAL A 93 5.55 -5.50 -4.05
CA VAL A 93 4.39 -5.77 -3.17
C VAL A 93 4.16 -7.26 -3.03
N GLU A 94 4.36 -7.75 -1.81
CA GLU A 94 4.05 -9.11 -1.39
C GLU A 94 2.77 -9.11 -0.54
N VAL A 95 1.98 -10.17 -0.69
CA VAL A 95 0.68 -10.30 -0.04
C VAL A 95 0.52 -11.67 0.58
N PHE A 96 -0.07 -11.72 1.76
CA PHE A 96 -0.43 -12.94 2.44
C PHE A 96 -1.87 -12.83 2.96
N GLN A 97 -2.77 -13.65 2.40
CA GLN A 97 -4.15 -13.70 2.87
C GLN A 97 -4.26 -14.65 4.06
N GLN A 98 -3.87 -14.18 5.24
CA GLN A 98 -3.87 -14.98 6.48
C GLN A 98 -3.93 -14.08 7.72
N ASP A 99 -4.17 -14.71 8.87
CA ASP A 99 -3.94 -14.08 10.17
C ASP A 99 -2.44 -14.04 10.51
N ILE A 100 -2.08 -13.16 11.44
CA ILE A 100 -0.79 -13.15 12.11
C ILE A 100 -0.97 -13.91 13.43
N SER A 101 -0.66 -15.20 13.41
CA SER A 101 -0.69 -16.11 14.56
C SER A 101 0.68 -16.71 14.81
#